data_AF-K1SHR2-F1
#
_entry.id   AF-K1SHR2-F1
#
_cell.length_a   1.000
_cell.length_b   1.000
_cell.length_c   1.000
_cell.angle_alpha   90.00
_cell.angle_beta   90.00
_cell.angle_gamma   90.00
#
_symmetry.space_group_name_H-M   'P 1'
#
loop_
_entity.id
_entity.type
_entity.pdbx_description
1 polymer ?
#
loop_
_entity_poly.entity_id
_entity_poly.type
_entity_poly.pdbx_seq_one_letter_code
_entity_poly.pdbx_strand_id
1 'polypeptide(L)'
;RFEESEVPYQTLARFGLTQEKIEDLPMWALEDIGQGRRSPLLPIQVNNDEGETLKSRTRFALVRMEDGKVDVVFYPQLEKSPLEAFTQEQQEDLLAGKAILADVKDADGRSSKAFVQIDTETNQVMSVPTPVIGRNLEVLKDELKLSSAELTVMQKGEPLTLIMEDEQVTVGIDLNDKTGIRINQGDSQKWKENTKT
;
A
#
# COMPACT_ATOMS: atom_id res chain seq x y z
N ARG A 1 -6.95 1.94 -16.86
CA ARG A 1 -7.49 0.64 -16.44
C ARG A 1 -6.83 -0.42 -17.31
N PHE A 2 -6.52 -1.59 -16.75
CA PHE A 2 -6.07 -2.75 -17.48
C PHE A 2 -7.29 -3.58 -17.89
N GLU A 3 -7.34 -3.98 -19.15
CA GLU A 3 -8.35 -4.92 -19.63
C GLU A 3 -7.96 -6.35 -19.24
N GLU A 4 -8.95 -7.23 -19.08
CA GLU A 4 -8.72 -8.63 -18.71
C GLU A 4 -7.76 -9.34 -19.69
N SER A 5 -7.88 -9.04 -20.99
CA SER A 5 -6.99 -9.56 -22.04
C SER A 5 -5.55 -9.08 -21.93
N GLU A 6 -5.27 -8.03 -21.16
CA GLU A 6 -3.93 -7.50 -20.92
C GLU A 6 -3.24 -8.16 -19.71
N VAL A 7 -3.96 -8.93 -18.91
CA VAL A 7 -3.39 -9.58 -17.71
C VAL A 7 -2.35 -10.62 -18.13
N PRO A 8 -1.11 -10.56 -17.60
CA PRO A 8 -0.03 -11.48 -17.98
C PRO A 8 -0.18 -12.85 -17.27
N TYR A 9 -1.26 -13.58 -17.58
CA TYR A 9 -1.58 -14.88 -16.95
C TYR A 9 -0.45 -15.91 -17.08
N GLN A 10 0.31 -15.86 -18.18
CA GLN A 10 1.46 -16.75 -18.36
C GLN A 10 2.57 -16.49 -17.34
N THR A 11 2.82 -15.23 -16.99
CA THR A 11 3.81 -14.86 -15.95
C THR A 11 3.28 -15.25 -14.57
N LEU A 12 2.02 -14.93 -14.26
CA LEU A 12 1.36 -15.27 -13.00
C LEU A 12 1.34 -16.79 -12.76
N ALA A 13 1.06 -17.59 -13.78
CA ALA A 13 0.99 -19.05 -13.68
C ALA A 13 2.33 -19.69 -13.28
N ARG A 14 3.47 -19.07 -13.61
CA ARG A 14 4.81 -19.54 -13.17
C ARG A 14 4.97 -19.50 -11.66
N PHE A 15 4.19 -18.68 -10.96
CA PHE A 15 4.14 -18.56 -9.50
C PHE A 15 2.95 -19.34 -8.88
N GLY A 16 2.26 -20.15 -9.68
CA GLY A 16 1.07 -20.89 -9.25
C GLY A 16 -0.22 -20.06 -9.16
N LEU A 17 -0.21 -18.83 -9.69
CA LEU A 17 -1.38 -17.96 -9.81
C LEU A 17 -2.01 -18.15 -11.20
N THR A 18 -2.80 -19.21 -11.35
CA THR A 18 -3.49 -19.53 -12.60
C THR A 18 -4.60 -18.52 -12.89
N GLN A 19 -5.02 -18.42 -14.16
CA GLN A 19 -6.13 -17.55 -14.57
C GLN A 19 -7.40 -17.80 -13.74
N GLU A 20 -7.80 -19.06 -13.57
CA GLU A 20 -8.92 -19.48 -12.71
C GLU A 20 -8.80 -18.90 -11.28
N LYS A 21 -7.64 -19.02 -10.64
CA LYS A 21 -7.43 -18.48 -9.28
C LYS A 21 -7.52 -16.96 -9.22
N ILE A 22 -7.14 -16.27 -10.30
CA ILE A 22 -7.26 -14.82 -10.38
C ILE A 22 -8.72 -14.41 -10.60
N GLU A 23 -9.44 -15.09 -11.49
CA GLU A 23 -10.85 -14.84 -11.76
C GLU A 23 -11.76 -15.17 -10.57
N ASP A 24 -11.35 -16.13 -9.72
CA ASP A 24 -12.03 -16.47 -8.46
C ASP A 24 -11.82 -15.44 -7.34
N LEU A 25 -10.98 -14.43 -7.54
CA LEU A 25 -10.80 -13.37 -6.55
C LEU A 25 -12.10 -12.57 -6.36
N PRO A 26 -12.34 -12.06 -5.14
CA PRO A 26 -13.52 -11.25 -4.90
C PRO A 26 -13.51 -10.00 -5.79
N MET A 27 -14.69 -9.51 -6.18
CA MET A 27 -14.84 -8.41 -7.14
C MET A 27 -14.00 -7.17 -6.78
N TRP A 28 -13.92 -6.81 -5.50
CA TRP A 28 -13.10 -5.66 -5.06
C TRP A 28 -11.61 -5.83 -5.40
N ALA A 29 -11.09 -7.06 -5.36
CA ALA A 29 -9.70 -7.35 -5.69
C ALA A 29 -9.47 -7.28 -7.20
N LEU A 30 -10.41 -7.79 -7.99
CA LEU A 30 -10.38 -7.69 -9.46
C LEU A 30 -10.42 -6.23 -9.92
N GLU A 31 -11.29 -5.41 -9.31
CA GLU A 31 -11.36 -3.97 -9.57
C GLU A 31 -10.05 -3.26 -9.23
N ASP A 32 -9.44 -3.61 -8.10
CA ASP A 32 -8.19 -3.02 -7.65
C ASP A 32 -7.02 -3.40 -8.58
N ILE A 33 -6.89 -4.68 -8.94
CA ILE A 33 -5.88 -5.17 -9.89
C ILE A 33 -6.07 -4.49 -11.26
N GLY A 34 -7.31 -4.39 -11.75
CA GLY A 34 -7.63 -3.69 -13.01
C GLY A 34 -7.32 -2.19 -12.99
N GLN A 35 -7.19 -1.58 -11.81
CA GLN A 35 -6.72 -0.21 -11.64
C GLN A 35 -5.19 -0.10 -11.48
N GLY A 36 -4.46 -1.22 -11.54
CA GLY A 36 -3.01 -1.27 -11.30
C GLY A 36 -2.64 -1.25 -9.83
N ARG A 37 -3.60 -1.47 -8.92
CA ARG A 37 -3.32 -1.58 -7.50
C ARG A 37 -2.91 -3.01 -7.15
N ARG A 38 -2.39 -3.17 -5.92
CA ARG A 38 -1.92 -4.45 -5.44
C ARG A 38 -3.09 -5.41 -5.24
N SER A 39 -2.87 -6.68 -5.58
CA SER A 39 -3.73 -7.80 -5.24
C SER A 39 -3.80 -7.99 -3.71
N PRO A 40 -4.74 -8.81 -3.22
CA PRO A 40 -4.65 -9.39 -1.88
C PRO A 40 -3.34 -10.17 -1.69
N LEU A 41 -3.00 -10.54 -0.46
CA LEU A 41 -1.85 -11.40 -0.18
C LEU A 41 -2.15 -12.86 -0.60
N LEU A 42 -1.63 -13.27 -1.75
CA LEU A 42 -1.90 -14.57 -2.36
C LEU A 42 -0.78 -15.58 -2.10
N PRO A 43 -1.11 -16.88 -1.91
CA PRO A 43 -0.10 -17.93 -1.84
C PRO A 43 0.52 -18.18 -3.21
N ILE A 44 1.85 -18.28 -3.25
CA ILE A 44 2.62 -18.60 -4.44
C ILE A 44 3.51 -19.83 -4.23
N GLN A 45 3.88 -20.45 -5.34
CA GLN A 45 4.85 -21.54 -5.40
C GLN A 45 5.94 -21.17 -6.39
N VAL A 46 7.20 -21.25 -5.94
CA VAL A 46 8.38 -20.97 -6.76
C VAL A 46 9.25 -22.21 -6.72
N ASN A 47 9.60 -22.74 -7.88
CA ASN A 47 10.61 -23.79 -7.96
C ASN A 47 11.99 -23.11 -7.97
N ASN A 48 12.85 -23.47 -7.03
CA ASN A 48 14.24 -23.03 -7.06
C ASN A 48 15.04 -23.80 -8.11
N ASP A 49 16.27 -23.36 -8.37
CA ASP A 49 17.17 -23.99 -9.36
C ASP A 49 17.56 -25.43 -8.98
N GLU A 50 17.34 -25.83 -7.72
CA GLU A 50 17.60 -27.17 -7.19
C GLU A 50 16.39 -28.11 -7.36
N GLY A 51 15.28 -27.62 -7.91
CA GLY A 51 14.05 -28.39 -8.16
C GLY A 51 13.13 -28.51 -6.95
N GLU A 52 13.39 -27.79 -5.86
CA GLU A 52 12.53 -27.71 -4.69
C GLU A 52 11.42 -26.66 -4.89
N THR A 53 10.20 -26.99 -4.46
CA THR A 53 9.08 -26.04 -4.47
C THR A 53 9.04 -25.25 -3.15
N LEU A 54 9.45 -23.99 -3.22
CA LEU A 54 9.27 -23.02 -2.14
C LEU A 54 7.84 -22.48 -2.14
N LYS A 55 7.19 -22.52 -0.97
CA LYS A 55 5.90 -21.87 -0.74
C LYS A 55 6.13 -20.51 -0.10
N SER A 56 5.50 -19.47 -0.65
CA SER A 56 5.57 -18.11 -0.11
C SER A 56 4.23 -17.41 -0.31
N ARG A 57 4.15 -16.13 0.07
CA ARG A 57 3.01 -15.26 -0.16
C ARG A 57 3.47 -13.97 -0.82
N THR A 58 2.64 -13.40 -1.67
CA THR A 58 2.94 -12.15 -2.36
C THR A 58 1.67 -11.37 -2.65
N ARG A 59 1.77 -10.04 -2.65
CA ARG A 59 0.85 -9.18 -3.42
C ARG A 59 1.46 -8.95 -4.80
N PHE A 60 0.67 -8.67 -5.82
CA PHE A 60 1.19 -8.25 -7.13
C PHE A 60 0.41 -7.06 -7.67
N ALA A 61 1.01 -6.27 -8.56
CA ALA A 61 0.31 -5.21 -9.29
C ALA A 61 0.64 -5.26 -10.78
N LEU A 62 -0.31 -4.86 -11.61
CA LEU A 62 -0.10 -4.72 -13.05
C LEU A 62 0.60 -3.39 -13.33
N VAL A 63 1.62 -3.43 -14.19
CA VAL A 63 2.35 -2.25 -14.64
C VAL A 63 2.35 -2.18 -16.16
N ARG A 64 2.25 -0.97 -16.70
CA ARG A 64 2.41 -0.74 -18.12
C ARG A 64 3.83 -0.27 -18.40
N MET A 65 4.54 -1.04 -19.20
CA MET A 65 5.91 -0.76 -19.61
C MET A 65 5.94 0.37 -20.66
N GLU A 66 7.13 0.94 -20.90
CA GLU A 66 7.30 2.01 -21.89
C GLU A 66 6.90 1.59 -23.32
N ASP A 67 7.05 0.31 -23.66
CA ASP A 67 6.62 -0.25 -24.95
C ASP A 67 5.10 -0.52 -25.03
N GLY A 68 4.35 -0.14 -24.00
CA GLY A 68 2.91 -0.30 -23.89
C GLY A 68 2.44 -1.68 -23.42
N LYS A 69 3.35 -2.67 -23.32
CA LYS A 69 3.01 -4.00 -22.80
C LYS A 69 2.71 -3.94 -21.32
N VAL A 70 1.86 -4.87 -20.89
CA VAL A 70 1.51 -5.03 -19.48
C VAL A 70 2.34 -6.15 -18.89
N ASP A 71 2.96 -5.86 -17.76
CA ASP A 71 3.73 -6.82 -16.97
C ASP A 71 3.23 -6.79 -15.51
N VAL A 72 3.83 -7.61 -14.66
CA VAL A 72 3.48 -7.76 -13.26
C VAL A 72 4.68 -7.47 -12.35
N VAL A 73 4.45 -6.67 -11.32
CA VAL A 73 5.40 -6.47 -10.22
C VAL A 73 4.91 -7.26 -9.01
N PHE A 74 5.81 -8.07 -8.43
CA PHE A 74 5.53 -8.84 -7.23
C PHE A 74 6.09 -8.15 -5.98
N TYR A 75 5.33 -8.21 -4.90
CA TYR A 75 5.67 -7.73 -3.56
C TYR A 75 5.68 -8.95 -2.64
N PRO A 76 6.80 -9.70 -2.56
CA PRO A 76 6.88 -10.89 -1.73
C PRO A 76 6.80 -10.53 -0.26
N GLN A 77 6.20 -11.43 0.54
CA GLN A 77 6.23 -11.32 1.99
C GLN A 77 7.65 -11.55 2.50
N LEU A 78 8.22 -10.54 3.14
CA LEU A 78 9.55 -10.59 3.74
C LEU A 78 9.47 -11.09 5.18
N GLU A 79 10.51 -11.77 5.65
CA GLU A 79 10.63 -12.13 7.06
C GLU A 79 10.78 -10.89 7.95
N LYS A 80 11.46 -9.85 7.44
CA LYS A 80 11.69 -8.57 8.13
C LYS A 80 11.67 -7.43 7.13
N SER A 81 11.15 -6.29 7.57
CA SER A 81 11.15 -5.07 6.77
C SER A 81 12.58 -4.51 6.66
N PRO A 82 13.00 -4.06 5.46
CA PRO A 82 14.32 -3.46 5.24
C PRO A 82 14.32 -2.01 5.75
N LEU A 83 14.64 -1.82 7.03
CA LEU A 83 14.52 -0.53 7.71
C LEU A 83 15.85 0.16 8.02
N GLU A 84 16.96 -0.35 7.48
CA GLU A 84 18.32 0.09 7.80
C GLU A 84 18.60 1.55 7.42
N ALA A 85 17.82 2.09 6.48
CA ALA A 85 17.92 3.47 6.03
C ALA A 85 17.20 4.49 6.95
N PHE A 86 16.42 4.03 7.93
CA PHE A 86 15.61 4.88 8.81
C PHE A 86 16.21 5.00 10.21
N THR A 87 15.95 6.13 10.87
CA THR A 87 16.34 6.32 12.28
C THR A 87 15.54 5.39 13.19
N GLN A 88 16.04 5.13 14.40
CA GLN A 88 15.34 4.23 15.35
C GLN A 88 13.88 4.67 15.61
N GLU A 89 13.64 5.96 15.83
CA GLU A 89 12.27 6.51 16.02
C GLU A 89 11.38 6.24 14.80
N GLN A 90 11.90 6.44 13.59
CA GLN A 90 11.18 6.14 12.35
C GLN A 90 10.90 4.64 12.20
N GLN A 91 11.83 3.77 12.60
CA GLN A 91 11.62 2.33 12.58
C GLN A 91 10.50 1.93 13.53
N GLU A 92 10.47 2.49 14.74
CA GLU A 92 9.42 2.24 15.72
C GLU A 92 8.04 2.68 15.20
N ASP A 93 7.94 3.88 14.62
CA ASP A 93 6.69 4.37 14.02
C ASP A 93 6.24 3.52 12.81
N LEU A 94 7.18 3.15 11.92
CA LEU A 94 6.89 2.29 10.77
C LEU A 94 6.41 0.89 11.20
N LEU A 95 7.07 0.29 12.20
CA LEU A 95 6.68 -1.01 12.76
C LEU A 95 5.34 -0.95 13.50
N ALA A 96 4.98 0.22 14.04
CA ALA A 96 3.64 0.48 14.56
C ALA A 96 2.58 0.71 13.46
N GLY A 97 2.97 0.62 12.18
CA GLY A 97 2.08 0.79 11.04
C GLY A 97 1.80 2.24 10.66
N LYS A 98 2.52 3.22 11.22
CA LYS A 98 2.31 4.63 10.89
C LYS A 98 2.93 5.00 9.54
N ALA A 99 2.29 5.93 8.85
CA ALA A 99 2.90 6.62 7.72
C ALA A 99 3.74 7.80 8.22
N ILE A 100 5.03 7.83 7.88
CA ILE A 100 5.97 8.87 8.30
C ILE A 100 6.46 9.68 7.10
N LEU A 101 6.93 10.91 7.35
CA LEU A 101 7.68 11.67 6.35
C LEU A 101 9.16 11.36 6.49
N ALA A 102 9.78 10.82 5.45
CA ALA A 102 11.19 10.45 5.46
C ALA A 102 11.89 10.85 4.15
N ASP A 103 13.22 10.95 4.22
CA ASP A 103 14.07 11.10 3.05
C ASP A 103 14.27 9.72 2.41
N VAL A 104 13.89 9.58 1.14
CA VAL A 104 14.05 8.36 0.34
C VAL A 104 15.03 8.62 -0.80
N LYS A 105 15.88 7.64 -1.09
CA LYS A 105 16.82 7.71 -2.21
C LYS A 105 16.23 6.99 -3.42
N ASP A 106 16.27 7.65 -4.57
CA ASP A 106 15.95 6.99 -5.84
C ASP A 106 17.13 6.11 -6.33
N ALA A 107 16.93 5.45 -7.48
CA ALA A 107 17.95 4.58 -8.09
C ALA A 107 19.25 5.32 -8.45
N ASP A 108 19.19 6.64 -8.64
CA ASP A 108 20.35 7.50 -8.91
C ASP A 108 20.99 8.06 -7.62
N GLY A 109 20.49 7.63 -6.45
CA GLY A 109 20.95 8.08 -5.14
C GLY A 109 20.49 9.48 -4.76
N ARG A 110 19.59 10.11 -5.54
CA ARG A 110 19.04 11.42 -5.23
C ARG A 110 18.04 11.30 -4.09
N SER A 111 18.21 12.14 -3.08
CA SER A 111 17.32 12.18 -1.93
C SER A 111 16.08 13.02 -2.24
N SER A 112 14.90 12.50 -1.90
CA SER A 112 13.63 13.22 -1.98
C SER A 112 12.78 12.92 -0.74
N LYS A 113 11.87 13.82 -0.37
CA LYS A 113 10.92 13.56 0.70
C LYS A 113 9.71 12.77 0.18
N ALA A 114 9.32 11.76 0.94
CA ALA A 114 8.16 10.93 0.65
C ALA A 114 7.44 10.56 1.95
N PHE A 115 6.14 10.27 1.82
CA PHE A 115 5.44 9.50 2.85
C PHE A 115 5.84 8.04 2.73
N VAL A 116 6.19 7.43 3.84
CA VAL A 116 6.69 6.06 3.92
C VAL A 116 5.86 5.28 4.94
N GLN A 117 5.47 4.06 4.62
CA GLN A 117 4.73 3.17 5.52
C GLN A 117 5.07 1.72 5.22
N ILE A 118 5.03 0.85 6.23
CA ILE A 118 5.15 -0.59 6.03
C ILE A 118 3.80 -1.16 5.58
N ASP A 119 3.82 -1.95 4.52
CA ASP A 119 2.78 -2.90 4.20
C ASP A 119 2.91 -4.08 5.17
N THR A 120 2.08 -4.11 6.22
CA THR A 120 2.20 -5.07 7.33
C THR A 120 1.93 -6.52 6.92
N GLU A 121 1.28 -6.74 5.77
CA GLU A 121 1.06 -8.09 5.25
C GLU A 121 2.31 -8.64 4.55
N THR A 122 3.07 -7.78 3.87
CA THR A 122 4.27 -8.19 3.11
C THR A 122 5.59 -7.79 3.76
N ASN A 123 5.56 -7.00 4.83
CA ASN A 123 6.74 -6.35 5.43
C ASN A 123 7.54 -5.50 4.42
N GLN A 124 6.86 -4.98 3.39
CA GLN A 124 7.51 -4.14 2.37
C GLN A 124 7.41 -2.68 2.78
N VAL A 125 8.46 -1.91 2.54
CA VAL A 125 8.44 -0.47 2.74
C VAL A 125 7.85 0.20 1.50
N MET A 126 6.72 0.87 1.67
CA MET A 126 6.07 1.67 0.63
C MET A 126 6.55 3.11 0.72
N SER A 127 6.68 3.78 -0.43
CA SER A 127 6.89 5.23 -0.47
C SER A 127 6.00 5.88 -1.52
N VAL A 128 5.45 7.04 -1.16
CA VAL A 128 4.64 7.87 -2.06
C VAL A 128 5.17 9.32 -1.98
N PRO A 129 5.47 9.97 -3.12
CA PRO A 129 5.98 11.33 -3.11
C PRO A 129 5.07 12.30 -2.35
N THR A 130 5.64 13.19 -1.54
CA THR A 130 4.89 14.16 -0.73
C THR A 130 3.81 14.94 -1.52
N PRO A 131 4.04 15.39 -2.77
CA PRO A 131 3.01 16.12 -3.53
C PRO A 131 1.74 15.30 -3.81
N VAL A 132 1.84 13.97 -3.91
CA VAL A 132 0.69 13.09 -4.21
C VAL A 132 -0.25 13.06 -3.01
N ILE A 133 0.27 12.75 -1.82
CA ILE A 133 -0.52 12.75 -0.58
C ILE A 133 -0.95 14.17 -0.19
N GLY A 134 -0.07 15.16 -0.37
CA GLY A 134 -0.37 16.56 -0.09
C GLY A 134 -1.60 17.06 -0.86
N ARG A 135 -1.73 16.69 -2.14
CA ARG A 135 -2.92 17.03 -2.94
C ARG A 135 -4.20 16.41 -2.36
N ASN A 136 -4.14 15.16 -1.92
CA ASN A 136 -5.30 14.47 -1.36
C ASN A 136 -5.69 15.05 0.00
N LEU A 137 -4.70 15.47 0.81
CA LEU A 137 -4.93 16.16 2.09
C LEU A 137 -5.57 17.54 1.91
N GLU A 138 -5.21 18.32 0.87
CA GLU A 138 -5.86 19.60 0.61
C GLU A 138 -7.34 19.42 0.22
N VAL A 139 -7.67 18.40 -0.59
CA VAL A 139 -9.08 18.06 -0.88
C VAL A 139 -9.81 17.70 0.40
N LEU A 140 -9.22 16.83 1.23
CA LEU A 140 -9.81 16.40 2.50
C LEU A 140 -10.06 17.57 3.46
N LYS A 141 -9.12 18.51 3.53
CA LYS A 141 -9.23 19.72 4.35
C LYS A 141 -10.44 20.56 3.96
N ASP A 142 -10.69 20.75 2.67
CA ASP A 142 -11.82 21.54 2.19
C ASP A 142 -13.15 20.83 2.40
N GLU A 143 -13.21 19.50 2.22
CA GLU A 143 -14.41 18.69 2.45
C GLU A 143 -14.77 18.61 3.93
N LEU A 144 -13.80 18.36 4.81
CA LEU A 144 -14.01 18.18 6.26
C LEU A 144 -13.81 19.46 7.08
N LYS A 145 -13.51 20.59 6.43
CA LYS A 145 -13.23 21.90 7.06
C LYS A 145 -12.11 21.84 8.12
N LEU A 146 -11.06 21.07 7.83
CA LEU A 146 -9.94 20.88 8.75
C LEU A 146 -9.08 22.15 8.85
N SER A 147 -8.60 22.41 10.05
CA SER A 147 -7.57 23.40 10.32
C SER A 147 -6.19 22.95 9.83
N SER A 148 -5.28 23.90 9.66
CA SER A 148 -3.87 23.59 9.36
C SER A 148 -3.19 22.77 10.46
N ALA A 149 -3.63 22.91 11.71
CA ALA A 149 -3.09 22.13 12.82
C ALA A 149 -3.47 20.65 12.71
N GLU A 150 -4.73 20.37 12.37
CA GLU A 150 -5.24 19.01 12.15
C GLU A 150 -4.56 18.33 10.95
N LEU A 151 -4.35 19.07 9.86
CA LEU A 151 -3.53 18.57 8.74
C LEU A 151 -2.11 18.22 9.17
N THR A 152 -1.49 19.05 10.00
CA THR A 152 -0.12 18.81 10.50
C THR A 152 -0.04 17.55 11.35
N VAL A 153 -1.08 17.25 12.14
CA VAL A 153 -1.18 15.99 12.91
C VAL A 153 -1.16 14.78 11.97
N MET A 154 -1.99 14.80 10.92
CA MET A 154 -2.02 13.71 9.92
C MET A 154 -0.71 13.57 9.15
N GLN A 155 -0.05 14.68 8.79
CA GLN A 155 1.25 14.66 8.12
C GLN A 155 2.37 14.06 8.99
N LYS A 156 2.19 14.00 10.31
CA LYS A 156 3.07 13.31 11.25
C LYS A 156 2.72 11.84 11.46
N GLY A 157 1.75 11.32 10.70
CA GLY A 157 1.32 9.92 10.77
C GLY A 157 0.25 9.63 11.81
N GLU A 158 -0.24 10.65 12.52
CA GLU A 158 -1.27 10.48 13.55
C GLU A 158 -2.67 10.63 12.94
N PRO A 159 -3.58 9.67 13.16
CA PRO A 159 -4.94 9.79 12.68
C PRO A 159 -5.72 10.83 13.49
N LEU A 160 -6.68 11.48 12.85
CA LEU A 160 -7.58 12.46 13.42
C LEU A 160 -8.99 11.87 13.57
N THR A 161 -9.52 11.88 14.80
CA THR A 161 -10.92 11.51 15.06
C THR A 161 -11.79 12.75 15.09
N LEU A 162 -12.84 12.74 14.27
CA LEU A 162 -13.83 13.79 14.10
C LEU A 162 -15.20 13.28 14.51
N ILE A 163 -16.09 14.19 14.93
CA ILE A 163 -17.50 13.90 15.12
C ILE A 163 -18.25 14.49 13.93
N MET A 164 -18.88 13.63 13.14
CA MET A 164 -19.67 13.99 11.96
C MET A 164 -21.05 13.34 12.08
N GLU A 165 -22.12 14.14 12.00
CA GLU A 165 -23.50 13.63 12.06
C GLU A 165 -23.77 12.70 13.27
N ASP A 166 -23.25 13.07 14.45
CA ASP A 166 -23.29 12.28 15.70
C ASP A 166 -22.53 10.94 15.67
N GLU A 167 -21.79 10.65 14.60
CA GLU A 167 -20.88 9.51 14.49
C GLU A 167 -19.41 9.92 14.65
N GLN A 168 -18.60 9.05 15.26
CA GLN A 168 -17.15 9.22 15.25
C GLN A 168 -16.58 8.66 13.95
N VAL A 169 -15.73 9.45 13.30
CA VAL A 169 -15.00 9.07 12.09
C VAL A 169 -13.53 9.37 12.31
N THR A 170 -12.67 8.41 12.00
CA THR A 170 -11.22 8.58 12.08
C THR A 170 -10.62 8.58 10.69
N VAL A 171 -9.82 9.61 10.40
CA VAL A 171 -9.13 9.82 9.12
C VAL A 171 -7.63 9.91 9.33
N GLY A 172 -6.85 9.33 8.42
CA GLY A 172 -5.39 9.41 8.49
C GLY A 172 -4.74 8.95 7.20
N ILE A 173 -3.41 9.12 7.12
CA ILE A 173 -2.63 8.63 5.98
C ILE A 173 -2.47 7.11 6.11
N ASP A 174 -2.84 6.40 5.04
CA ASP A 174 -2.64 4.96 4.88
C ASP A 174 -2.34 4.69 3.41
N LEU A 175 -1.07 4.38 3.12
CA LEU A 175 -0.56 4.15 1.78
C LEU A 175 -1.05 2.84 1.15
N ASN A 176 -1.74 1.98 1.92
CA ASN A 176 -2.47 0.84 1.36
C ASN A 176 -3.84 1.25 0.79
N ASP A 177 -4.38 2.41 1.21
CA ASP A 177 -5.65 2.91 0.70
C ASP A 177 -5.51 3.44 -0.74
N LYS A 178 -6.60 3.37 -1.52
CA LYS A 178 -6.66 3.81 -2.93
C LYS A 178 -6.15 5.24 -3.10
N THR A 179 -6.42 6.10 -2.11
CA THR A 179 -6.07 7.52 -2.14
C THR A 179 -4.84 7.85 -1.30
N GLY A 180 -4.24 6.87 -0.62
CA GLY A 180 -3.24 7.12 0.42
C GLY A 180 -3.82 7.74 1.70
N ILE A 181 -5.14 7.90 1.78
CA ILE A 181 -5.89 8.42 2.93
C ILE A 181 -7.00 7.41 3.25
N ARG A 182 -7.05 6.93 4.48
CA ARG A 182 -8.12 6.06 4.95
C ARG A 182 -9.07 6.84 5.84
N ILE A 183 -10.37 6.57 5.67
CA ILE A 183 -11.45 7.12 6.49
C ILE A 183 -12.26 5.93 6.99
N ASN A 184 -12.35 5.76 8.31
CA ASN A 184 -13.09 4.67 8.94
C ASN A 184 -14.06 5.22 9.99
N GLN A 185 -15.24 4.60 10.13
CA GLN A 185 -16.10 4.84 11.28
C GLN A 185 -15.44 4.32 12.56
N GLY A 186 -15.54 5.10 13.63
CA GLY A 186 -14.97 4.82 14.93
C GLY A 186 -13.86 5.78 15.36
N ASP A 187 -13.31 5.48 16.53
CA ASP A 187 -12.21 6.20 17.15
C ASP A 187 -10.83 5.67 16.71
N SER A 188 -9.79 6.21 17.34
CA SER A 188 -8.40 5.82 17.11
C SER A 188 -8.08 4.38 17.54
N GLN A 189 -8.90 3.74 18.39
CA GLN A 189 -8.74 2.32 18.70
C GLN A 189 -9.22 1.47 17.52
N LYS A 190 -10.42 1.74 17.00
CA LYS A 190 -10.93 1.10 15.78
C LYS A 190 -10.04 1.33 14.57
N TRP A 191 -9.39 2.50 14.48
CA TRP A 191 -8.38 2.77 13.46
C TRP A 191 -7.24 1.72 13.45
N LYS A 192 -6.73 1.36 14.64
CA LYS A 192 -5.63 0.39 14.78
C LYS A 192 -6.11 -1.03 14.44
N GLU A 193 -7.31 -1.40 14.87
CA GLU A 193 -7.93 -2.70 14.60
C GLU A 193 -8.23 -2.90 13.10
N ASN A 194 -8.60 -1.83 12.39
CA ASN A 194 -8.98 -1.87 10.98
C ASN A 194 -7.81 -1.70 9.99
N THR A 195 -6.56 -1.73 10.45
CA THR A 195 -5.36 -1.85 9.60
C THR A 195 -5.39 -3.21 8.94
N LYS A 196 -6.11 -3.26 7.81
CA LYS A 196 -6.65 -4.44 7.13
C LYS A 196 -5.69 -5.64 7.16
N THR A 197 -6.14 -6.70 7.81
CA THR A 197 -5.90 -8.11 7.47
C THR A 197 -6.34 -8.43 6.05
#